data_AF-U9UYK1-F1
#
_entry.id   AF-U9UYK1-F1
#
_cell.length_a   1.000
_cell.length_b   1.000
_cell.length_c   1.000
_cell.angle_alpha   90.00
_cell.angle_beta   90.00
_cell.angle_gamma   90.00
#
_symmetry.space_group_name_H-M   'P 1'
#
loop_
_entity.id
_entity.type
_entity.pdbx_description
1 polymer ?
#
loop_
_entity_poly.entity_id
_entity_poly.type
_entity_poly.pdbx_seq_one_letter_code
_entity_poly.pdbx_strand_id
1 'polypeptide(L)'
;MKADMVGVRLSDSRQVVFLEMNGAPTDFLKPHSIGDTYKTLQERIDSLNSMLLNYLNYDVRFAERIRSLTIQGIRDRLTLRTLFLRGKNDYKDEEEFSAVFPLSWDFRFQFIEIFELMEFVIVSVLEYPDVIRELIKHPATSPEFSIRNCISCS
;
A
#
# COMPACT_ATOMS: atom_id res chain seq x y z
N MET A 1 0.97 2.13 15.58
CA MET A 1 2.06 1.20 15.96
C MET A 1 3.19 1.47 14.97
N LYS A 2 4.36 0.82 15.08
CA LYS A 2 5.54 1.21 14.29
C LYS A 2 5.84 0.09 13.31
N ALA A 3 5.41 0.23 12.06
CA ALA A 3 6.01 -0.54 10.98
C ALA A 3 7.53 -0.34 11.04
N ASP A 4 8.32 -1.35 10.66
CA ASP A 4 9.78 -1.25 10.71
C ASP A 4 10.29 0.00 9.98
N MET A 5 9.67 0.32 8.83
CA MET A 5 9.84 1.62 8.18
C MET A 5 8.52 2.13 7.60
N VAL A 6 8.38 3.47 7.58
CA VAL A 6 7.26 4.16 6.94
C VAL A 6 7.80 5.23 5.99
N GLY A 7 7.38 5.16 4.73
CA GLY A 7 7.60 6.19 3.73
C GLY A 7 6.52 7.25 3.82
N VAL A 8 6.93 8.50 4.01
CA VAL A 8 6.03 9.66 4.09
C VAL A 8 6.19 10.51 2.84
N ARG A 9 5.07 10.84 2.20
CA ARG A 9 5.06 11.79 1.09
C ARG A 9 5.12 13.21 1.65
N LEU A 10 6.19 13.93 1.31
CA LEU A 10 6.48 15.24 1.89
C LEU A 10 5.48 16.35 1.50
N SER A 11 4.78 16.20 0.37
CA SER A 11 3.83 17.22 -0.09
C SER A 11 2.61 17.38 0.80
N ASP A 12 2.20 16.32 1.51
CA ASP A 12 0.99 16.30 2.34
C ASP A 12 1.16 15.54 3.67
N SER A 13 2.39 15.17 4.01
CA SER A 13 2.76 14.45 5.23
C SER A 13 1.99 13.14 5.45
N ARG A 14 1.49 12.53 4.38
CA ARG A 14 0.75 11.25 4.45
C ARG A 14 1.71 10.06 4.37
N GLN A 15 1.44 9.05 5.18
CA GLN A 15 2.14 7.76 5.12
C GLN A 15 1.63 7.00 3.90
N VAL A 16 2.53 6.66 2.97
CA VAL A 16 2.16 6.11 1.66
C VAL A 16 2.78 4.74 1.38
N VAL A 17 3.89 4.43 2.05
CA VAL A 17 4.62 3.17 1.93
C VAL A 17 4.88 2.63 3.32
N PHE A 18 4.62 1.36 3.53
CA PHE A 18 4.93 0.65 4.77
C PHE A 18 5.91 -0.48 4.45
N LEU A 19 6.88 -0.71 5.33
CA LEU A 19 7.80 -1.83 5.23
C LEU A 19 7.79 -2.57 6.55
N GLU A 20 7.55 -3.88 6.48
CA GLU A 20 7.42 -4.75 7.66
C GLU A 20 8.16 -6.07 7.43
N MET A 21 9.19 -6.36 8.24
CA MET A 21 10.02 -7.56 8.15
C MET A 21 9.59 -8.58 9.21
N ASN A 22 9.04 -9.71 8.75
CA ASN A 22 8.56 -10.78 9.60
C ASN A 22 9.50 -12.00 9.55
N GLY A 23 10.00 -12.39 10.72
CA GLY A 23 10.78 -13.60 10.91
C GLY A 23 12.22 -13.48 10.42
N ALA A 24 13.18 -13.84 11.28
CA ALA A 24 14.55 -14.02 10.85
C ALA A 24 14.63 -15.22 9.87
N PRO A 25 15.62 -15.27 8.96
CA PRO A 25 15.82 -16.40 8.05
C PRO A 25 15.85 -17.77 8.76
N THR A 26 16.20 -17.79 10.06
CA THR A 26 16.42 -18.99 10.86
C THR A 26 15.35 -19.30 11.90
N ASP A 27 14.36 -18.42 12.18
CA ASP A 27 13.42 -18.63 13.30
C ASP A 27 11.97 -18.19 12.97
N PHE A 28 11.28 -19.05 12.20
CA PHE A 28 10.07 -18.71 11.42
C PHE A 28 8.74 -19.21 11.98
N LEU A 29 8.75 -19.99 13.08
CA LEU A 29 7.53 -20.63 13.63
C LEU A 29 6.75 -19.76 14.62
N LYS A 30 6.87 -18.42 14.52
CA LYS A 30 6.23 -17.52 15.48
C LYS A 30 4.78 -17.19 15.07
N PRO A 31 3.78 -17.40 15.94
CA PRO A 31 2.40 -16.92 15.76
C PRO A 31 2.27 -15.39 15.57
N HIS A 32 3.34 -14.64 15.87
CA HIS A 32 3.42 -13.19 15.77
C HIS A 32 3.15 -12.68 14.34
N SER A 33 3.61 -13.38 13.30
CA SER A 33 3.51 -12.93 11.91
C SER A 33 2.07 -12.70 11.42
N ILE A 34 1.11 -13.51 11.90
CA ILE A 34 -0.31 -13.35 11.55
C ILE A 34 -0.88 -12.10 12.21
N GLY A 35 -0.57 -11.88 13.50
CA GLY A 35 -1.02 -10.71 14.24
C GLY A 35 -0.45 -9.43 13.63
N ASP A 36 0.82 -9.44 13.25
CA ASP A 36 1.51 -8.30 12.64
C ASP A 36 0.94 -8.01 11.24
N THR A 37 0.67 -9.04 10.43
CA THR A 37 -0.05 -8.88 9.15
C THR A 37 -1.42 -8.22 9.32
N TYR A 38 -2.23 -8.64 10.30
CA TYR A 38 -3.55 -8.04 10.55
C TYR A 38 -3.44 -6.55 10.95
N LYS A 39 -2.49 -6.22 11.82
CA LYS A 39 -2.25 -4.84 12.25
C LYS A 39 -1.79 -3.98 11.08
N THR A 40 -0.83 -4.44 10.29
CA THR A 40 -0.35 -3.72 9.10
C THR A 40 -1.50 -3.50 8.12
N LEU A 41 -2.37 -4.49 7.90
CA LEU A 41 -3.54 -4.30 7.04
C LEU A 41 -4.47 -3.20 7.56
N GLN A 42 -4.77 -3.18 8.86
CA GLN A 42 -5.59 -2.12 9.46
C GLN A 42 -4.93 -0.74 9.30
N GLU A 43 -3.63 -0.61 9.59
CA GLU A 43 -2.90 0.66 9.43
C GLU A 43 -2.90 1.15 7.99
N ARG A 44 -2.82 0.23 7.02
CA ARG A 44 -2.92 0.57 5.60
C ARG A 44 -4.32 1.07 5.22
N ILE A 45 -5.38 0.46 5.75
CA ILE A 45 -6.76 0.93 5.58
C ILE A 45 -6.91 2.34 6.15
N ASP A 46 -6.41 2.56 7.38
CA ASP A 46 -6.50 3.85 8.05
C ASP A 46 -5.73 4.94 7.30
N SER A 47 -4.52 4.62 6.81
CA SER A 47 -3.72 5.50 5.96
C SER A 47 -4.44 5.86 4.66
N LEU A 48 -4.99 4.86 3.95
CA LEU A 48 -5.75 5.07 2.72
C LEU A 48 -6.97 5.96 2.99
N ASN A 49 -7.74 5.67 4.05
CA ASN A 49 -8.88 6.49 4.45
C ASN A 49 -8.45 7.93 4.73
N SER A 50 -7.34 8.12 5.45
CA SER A 50 -6.77 9.44 5.74
C SER A 50 -6.46 10.24 4.47
N MET A 51 -5.98 9.58 3.41
CA MET A 51 -5.76 10.20 2.11
C MET A 51 -7.09 10.54 1.41
N LEU A 52 -8.07 9.65 1.47
CA LEU A 52 -9.38 9.79 0.83
C LEU A 52 -10.27 10.86 1.48
N LEU A 53 -10.03 11.24 2.74
CA LEU A 53 -10.77 12.31 3.44
C LEU A 53 -10.73 13.67 2.71
N ASN A 54 -9.71 13.92 1.89
CA ASN A 54 -9.61 15.14 1.09
C ASN A 54 -10.48 15.12 -0.16
N TYR A 55 -11.06 13.96 -0.51
CA TYR A 55 -11.71 13.72 -1.78
C TYR A 55 -13.12 13.13 -1.64
N LEU A 56 -13.78 13.33 -0.50
CA LEU A 56 -15.06 12.70 -0.16
C LEU A 56 -16.17 12.85 -1.21
N ASN A 57 -16.18 13.95 -1.96
CA ASN A 57 -17.24 14.27 -2.92
C ASN A 57 -16.92 13.79 -4.35
N TYR A 58 -15.81 13.08 -4.57
CA TYR A 58 -15.44 12.53 -5.87
C TYR A 58 -15.85 11.06 -6.01
N ASP A 59 -15.87 10.61 -7.26
CA ASP A 59 -16.32 9.27 -7.62
C ASP A 59 -15.26 8.20 -7.28
N VAL A 60 -15.66 7.24 -6.45
CA VAL A 60 -14.81 6.16 -5.93
C VAL A 60 -14.16 5.32 -7.03
N ARG A 61 -14.79 5.20 -8.20
CA ARG A 61 -14.28 4.42 -9.33
C ARG A 61 -12.98 5.01 -9.89
N PHE A 62 -12.75 6.31 -9.69
CA PHE A 62 -11.51 6.99 -10.09
C PHE A 62 -10.50 7.05 -8.93
N ALA A 63 -10.92 6.74 -7.71
CA ALA A 63 -10.05 6.66 -6.53
C ALA A 63 -9.34 5.31 -6.37
N GLU A 64 -9.69 4.28 -7.15
CA GLU A 64 -9.00 2.98 -7.17
C GLU A 64 -7.49 3.11 -7.47
N ARG A 65 -7.08 4.19 -8.14
CA ARG A 65 -5.67 4.51 -8.41
C ARG A 65 -4.95 5.12 -7.21
N ILE A 66 -5.66 5.54 -6.17
CA ILE A 66 -5.08 5.96 -4.90
C ILE A 66 -4.80 4.71 -4.07
N ARG A 67 -3.52 4.38 -3.93
CA ARG A 67 -3.07 3.12 -3.32
C ARG A 67 -2.22 3.38 -2.07
N SER A 68 -2.39 2.53 -1.08
CA SER A 68 -1.46 2.36 0.04
C SER A 68 -0.52 1.18 -0.27
N LEU A 69 0.79 1.43 -0.23
CA LEU A 69 1.82 0.48 -0.64
C LEU A 69 2.41 -0.22 0.57
N THR A 70 2.70 -1.51 0.47
CA THR A 70 3.40 -2.23 1.54
C THR A 70 4.38 -3.25 1.00
N ILE A 71 5.60 -3.21 1.52
CA ILE A 71 6.62 -4.22 1.31
C ILE A 71 6.65 -5.10 2.56
N GLN A 72 6.15 -6.32 2.43
CA GLN A 72 6.23 -7.31 3.50
C GLN A 72 7.39 -8.26 3.23
N GLY A 73 8.32 -8.32 4.16
CA GLY A 73 9.38 -9.33 4.17
C GLY A 73 8.94 -10.52 4.99
N ILE A 74 9.05 -11.72 4.44
CA ILE A 74 8.89 -12.96 5.19
C ILE A 74 10.09 -13.84 4.86
N ARG A 75 10.93 -14.10 5.87
CA ARG A 75 12.24 -14.76 5.68
C ARG A 75 13.11 -14.00 4.67
N ASP A 76 13.35 -14.59 3.50
CA ASP A 76 14.14 -14.08 2.40
C ASP A 76 13.26 -13.55 1.25
N ARG A 77 11.93 -13.48 1.42
CA ARG A 77 11.02 -13.00 0.37
C ARG A 77 10.49 -11.62 0.70
N LEU A 78 10.67 -10.69 -0.22
CA LEU A 78 10.01 -9.39 -0.21
C LEU A 78 8.80 -9.42 -1.13
N THR A 79 7.63 -9.08 -0.61
CA THR A 79 6.38 -9.01 -1.37
C THR A 79 5.83 -7.59 -1.30
N LEU A 80 5.66 -6.96 -2.47
CA LEU A 80 5.00 -5.67 -2.60
C LEU A 80 3.51 -5.86 -2.84
N ARG A 81 2.72 -5.18 -2.03
CA ARG A 81 1.25 -5.22 -2.06
C ARG A 81 0.68 -3.82 -2.17
N THR A 82 -0.43 -3.68 -2.89
CA THR A 82 -1.23 -2.45 -2.96
C THR A 82 -2.56 -2.66 -2.25
N LEU A 83 -3.05 -1.62 -1.58
CA LEU A 83 -4.38 -1.58 -0.98
C LEU A 83 -5.11 -0.36 -1.52
N PHE A 84 -6.33 -0.56 -2.04
CA PHE A 84 -7.17 0.51 -2.55
C PHE A 84 -8.65 0.25 -2.30
N LEU A 85 -9.45 1.30 -2.44
CA LEU A 85 -10.90 1.26 -2.29
C LEU A 85 -11.55 1.06 -3.66
N ARG A 86 -12.28 -0.04 -3.82
CA ARG A 86 -13.00 -0.40 -5.06
C ARG A 86 -14.46 0.06 -5.07
N GLY A 87 -15.03 0.25 -3.89
CA GLY A 87 -16.44 0.58 -3.72
C GLY A 87 -16.82 0.62 -2.24
N LYS A 88 -18.12 0.49 -1.96
CA LYS A 88 -18.62 0.65 -0.59
C LYS A 88 -18.07 -0.40 0.37
N ASN A 89 -17.21 0.04 1.31
CA ASN A 89 -16.50 -0.82 2.26
C ASN A 89 -15.73 -1.97 1.60
N ASP A 90 -15.38 -1.82 0.32
CA ASP A 90 -14.72 -2.85 -0.49
C ASP A 90 -13.26 -2.45 -0.70
N TYR A 91 -12.42 -2.83 0.26
CA TYR A 91 -10.98 -2.65 0.19
C TYR A 91 -10.35 -3.87 -0.45
N LYS A 92 -9.55 -3.65 -1.49
CA LYS A 92 -8.83 -4.72 -2.19
C LYS A 92 -7.35 -4.65 -1.89
N ASP A 93 -6.81 -5.75 -1.38
CA ASP A 93 -5.37 -5.94 -1.17
C ASP A 93 -4.83 -6.88 -2.26
N GLU A 94 -3.92 -6.38 -3.09
CA GLU A 94 -3.36 -7.12 -4.23
C GLU A 94 -1.85 -7.24 -4.09
N GLU A 95 -1.30 -8.40 -4.48
CA GLU A 95 0.13 -8.56 -4.67
C GLU A 95 0.52 -8.05 -6.05
N GLU A 96 1.51 -7.16 -6.12
CA GLU A 96 2.04 -6.63 -7.38
C GLU A 96 3.32 -7.35 -7.78
N PHE A 97 4.23 -7.56 -6.82
CA PHE A 97 5.53 -8.17 -7.05
C PHE A 97 5.96 -9.02 -5.84
N SER A 98 6.70 -10.08 -6.11
CA SER A 98 7.38 -10.87 -5.07
C SER A 98 8.78 -11.26 -5.54
N ALA A 99 9.79 -10.89 -4.77
CA ALA A 99 11.20 -11.11 -5.09
C ALA A 99 11.92 -11.80 -3.94
N VAL A 100 12.95 -12.59 -4.26
CA VAL A 100 13.84 -13.20 -3.25
C VAL A 100 14.99 -12.25 -2.96
N PHE A 101 15.15 -11.88 -1.69
CA PHE A 101 16.28 -11.10 -1.19
C PHE A 101 17.54 -11.98 -1.17
N PRO A 102 18.60 -11.61 -1.91
CA PRO A 102 19.79 -12.44 -2.00
C PRO A 102 20.59 -12.37 -0.68
N LEU A 103 20.63 -13.49 0.03
CA LEU A 103 21.39 -13.63 1.28
C LEU A 103 22.89 -13.90 1.06
N SER A 104 23.31 -14.17 -0.18
CA SER A 104 24.73 -14.33 -0.54
C SER A 104 25.04 -13.66 -1.88
N TRP A 105 26.32 -13.32 -2.08
CA TRP A 105 26.80 -12.67 -3.31
C TRP A 105 26.67 -13.54 -4.57
N ASP A 106 26.59 -14.85 -4.38
CA ASP A 106 26.38 -15.81 -5.47
C ASP A 106 25.02 -15.59 -6.15
N PHE A 107 24.04 -15.01 -5.44
CA PHE A 107 22.71 -14.73 -5.96
C PHE A 107 22.45 -13.26 -6.29
N ARG A 108 23.51 -12.45 -6.43
CA ARG A 108 23.40 -10.99 -6.66
C ARG A 108 22.53 -10.58 -7.86
N PHE A 109 22.33 -11.44 -8.85
CA PHE A 109 21.44 -11.16 -9.99
C PHE A 109 19.96 -11.05 -9.59
N GLN A 110 19.56 -11.63 -8.46
CA GLN A 110 18.20 -11.47 -7.90
C GLN A 110 17.91 -10.02 -7.46
N PHE A 111 18.93 -9.17 -7.31
CA PHE A 111 18.70 -7.74 -7.07
C PHE A 111 17.92 -7.06 -8.21
N ILE A 112 17.92 -7.60 -9.43
CA ILE A 112 17.12 -7.04 -10.54
C ILE A 112 15.63 -7.02 -10.17
N GLU A 113 15.09 -8.13 -9.65
CA GLU A 113 13.68 -8.22 -9.23
C GLU A 113 13.38 -7.25 -8.06
N ILE A 114 14.36 -7.02 -7.18
CA ILE A 114 14.24 -6.04 -6.10
C ILE A 114 14.22 -4.62 -6.65
N PHE A 115 15.02 -4.32 -7.69
CA PHE A 115 15.01 -3.02 -8.35
C PHE A 115 13.70 -2.76 -9.08
N GLU A 116 13.09 -3.77 -9.71
CA GLU A 116 11.74 -3.66 -10.31
C GLU A 116 10.68 -3.33 -9.24
N LEU A 117 10.76 -4.00 -8.07
CA LEU A 117 9.90 -3.69 -6.93
C LEU A 117 10.08 -2.24 -6.46
N MET A 118 11.33 -1.77 -6.32
CA MET A 118 11.63 -0.38 -5.93
C MET A 118 11.17 0.63 -6.98
N GLU A 119 11.34 0.33 -8.26
CA GLU A 119 10.86 1.15 -9.37
C GLU A 119 9.34 1.33 -9.28
N PHE A 120 8.58 0.27 -9.05
CA PHE A 120 7.13 0.35 -8.89
C PHE A 120 6.73 1.32 -7.77
N VAL A 121 7.41 1.25 -6.62
CA VAL A 121 7.16 2.16 -5.48
C VAL A 121 7.44 3.61 -5.87
N ILE A 122 8.58 3.87 -6.52
CA ILE A 122 8.97 5.21 -6.96
C ILE A 122 7.96 5.77 -7.96
N VAL A 123 7.62 5.00 -9.00
CA VAL A 123 6.64 5.40 -10.02
C VAL A 123 5.28 5.68 -9.39
N SER A 124 4.79 4.82 -8.50
CA SER A 124 3.52 5.03 -7.79
C SER A 124 3.48 6.33 -6.97
N VAL A 125 4.61 6.73 -6.38
CA VAL A 125 4.73 8.00 -5.65
C VAL A 125 4.76 9.19 -6.62
N LEU A 126 5.49 9.07 -7.72
CA LEU A 126 5.64 10.14 -8.73
C LEU A 126 4.36 10.39 -9.52
N GLU A 127 3.57 9.35 -9.79
CA GLU A 127 2.30 9.45 -10.53
C GLU A 127 1.14 9.96 -9.67
N TYR A 128 1.30 10.00 -8.34
CA TYR A 128 0.22 10.41 -7.43
C TYR A 128 -0.42 11.77 -7.80
N PRO A 129 0.33 12.83 -8.14
CA PRO A 129 -0.28 14.09 -8.58
C PRO A 129 -1.19 13.92 -9.80
N ASP A 130 -0.85 13.02 -10.73
CA ASP A 130 -1.62 12.77 -11.95
C ASP A 130 -2.89 11.97 -11.65
N VAL A 131 -2.78 11.02 -10.74
CA VAL A 131 -3.94 10.31 -10.18
C VAL A 131 -4.92 11.30 -9.55
N ILE A 132 -4.44 12.25 -8.75
CA ILE A 132 -5.31 13.27 -8.15
C ILE A 132 -5.88 14.21 -9.19
N ARG A 133 -5.08 14.67 -10.16
CA ARG A 133 -5.55 15.51 -11.27
C ARG A 133 -6.63 14.81 -12.10
N GLU A 134 -6.58 13.50 -12.22
CA GLU A 134 -7.63 12.73 -12.87
C GLU A 134 -8.88 12.63 -11.99
N LEU A 135 -8.74 12.25 -10.72
CA LEU A 135 -9.86 12.11 -9.78
C LEU A 135 -10.71 13.39 -9.70
N ILE A 136 -10.09 14.56 -9.63
CA ILE A 136 -10.81 15.83 -9.48
C ILE A 136 -11.69 16.20 -10.69
N LYS A 137 -11.49 15.56 -11.85
CA LYS A 137 -12.35 15.73 -13.03
C LYS A 137 -13.68 15.00 -12.90
N HIS A 138 -13.79 14.09 -11.92
CA HIS A 138 -14.95 13.19 -11.75
C HIS A 138 -15.62 13.38 -10.38
N PRO A 139 -16.37 14.48 -10.19
CA PRO A 139 -17.28 14.60 -9.05
C PRO A 139 -18.26 13.44 -9.00
N ALA A 140 -18.63 12.97 -7.81
CA ALA A 140 -19.62 11.91 -7.67
C ALA A 140 -20.99 12.39 -8.18
N THR A 141 -21.59 11.65 -9.10
CA THR A 141 -22.91 11.95 -9.65
C THR A 141 -24.06 11.44 -8.79
N SER A 142 -23.77 10.53 -7.86
CA SER A 142 -24.74 9.92 -6.96
C SER A 142 -24.09 9.55 -5.62
N PRO A 143 -24.84 9.53 -4.50
CA PRO A 143 -24.29 9.19 -3.19
C PRO A 143 -23.57 7.84 -3.16
N GLU A 144 -24.05 6.80 -3.83
CA GLU A 144 -23.41 5.47 -3.81
C GLU A 144 -22.00 5.45 -4.42
N PHE A 145 -21.67 6.40 -5.28
CA PHE A 145 -20.33 6.52 -5.89
C PHE A 145 -19.45 7.51 -5.16
N SER A 146 -19.98 8.28 -4.22
CA SER A 146 -19.19 9.22 -3.43
C SER A 146 -18.27 8.47 -2.47
N ILE A 147 -16.98 8.80 -2.49
CA ILE A 147 -15.97 8.26 -1.57
C ILE A 147 -16.43 8.35 -0.10
N ARG A 148 -17.16 9.41 0.26
CA ARG A 148 -17.80 9.59 1.57
C ARG A 148 -18.58 8.36 2.03
N ASN A 149 -19.36 7.78 1.14
CA ASN A 149 -20.25 6.67 1.45
C ASN A 149 -19.57 5.32 1.28
N CYS A 150 -18.31 5.32 0.84
CA CYS A 150 -17.54 4.12 0.59
C CYS A 150 -16.45 3.83 1.63
N ILE A 151 -15.95 4.85 2.32
CA ILE A 151 -14.94 4.68 3.37
C ILE A 151 -15.58 4.21 4.69
N SER A 152 -14.91 3.31 5.38
CA SER A 152 -15.22 2.92 6.75
C SER A 152 -14.60 3.92 7.73
N CYS A 153 -15.30 5.02 8.02
CA CYS A 153 -14.94 5.85 9.18
C CYS A 153 -15.47 5.17 10.44
N SER A 154 -14.55 4.56 11.21
CA SER A 154 -14.81 4.08 12.57
C SER A 154 -14.53 5.20 13.57
#